data_AF-A0A353ZGT7-F1
#
_entry.id   AF-A0A353ZGT7-F1
#
_cell.length_a   1.000
_cell.length_b   1.000
_cell.length_c   1.000
_cell.angle_alpha   90.00
_cell.angle_beta   90.00
_cell.angle_gamma   90.00
#
_symmetry.space_group_name_H-M   'P 1'
#
loop_
_entity.id
_entity.type
_entity.pdbx_description
1 polymer ?
#
loop_
_entity_poly.entity_id
_entity_poly.type
_entity_poly.pdbx_seq_one_letter_code
_entity_poly.pdbx_strand_id
1 'polypeptide(L)'
;MQSLSFANYLEDSTYAFLALNALLGVYFVIVVWRRTSQLRFRSDESEEKFITEFNSLVSAHDYESAMKLCDYDFRALPRLCMIILGNRDSSYRQIRQVAADSMQRHIVADLEHRLSWIATVIKSGPLLGLFGTVLGMMAAFARIGTGEKVQPSQIAEEISIALICTAMGLATAIPLGYILSNLTIRVRRLQESLGAGLARVLEPFREVES
;
A
#
# COMPACT_ATOMS: atom_id res chain seq x y z
N MET A 1 -14.25 28.35 -32.91
CA MET A 1 -13.69 27.08 -33.46
C MET A 1 -12.53 26.53 -32.62
N GLN A 2 -11.53 27.34 -32.22
CA GLN A 2 -10.42 26.89 -31.35
C GLN A 2 -10.86 26.45 -29.93
N SER A 3 -11.88 27.07 -29.34
CA SER A 3 -12.37 26.71 -27.99
C SER A 3 -13.05 25.34 -27.92
N LEU A 4 -13.72 24.91 -29.00
CA LEU A 4 -14.44 23.63 -29.06
C LEU A 4 -13.50 22.43 -29.26
N SER A 5 -12.45 22.60 -30.07
CA SER A 5 -11.41 21.56 -30.22
C SER A 5 -10.60 21.39 -28.92
N PHE A 6 -10.41 22.46 -28.15
CA PHE A 6 -9.70 22.41 -26.86
C PHE A 6 -10.55 21.72 -25.78
N ALA A 7 -11.86 21.96 -25.75
CA ALA A 7 -12.78 21.31 -24.82
C ALA A 7 -12.86 19.79 -25.04
N ASN A 8 -13.01 19.33 -26.28
CA ASN A 8 -13.04 17.89 -26.59
C ASN A 8 -11.71 17.19 -26.26
N TYR A 9 -10.58 17.85 -26.52
CA TYR A 9 -9.26 17.30 -26.18
C TYR A 9 -9.04 17.21 -24.66
N LEU A 10 -9.58 18.17 -23.90
CA LEU A 10 -9.54 18.15 -22.44
C LEU A 10 -10.45 17.06 -21.86
N GLU A 11 -11.62 16.82 -22.45
CA GLU A 11 -12.55 15.77 -22.04
C GLU A 11 -11.93 14.37 -22.21
N ASP A 12 -11.37 14.07 -23.39
CA ASP A 12 -10.62 12.83 -23.64
C ASP A 12 -9.44 12.66 -22.66
N SER A 13 -8.75 13.76 -22.35
CA SER A 13 -7.66 13.77 -21.39
C SER A 13 -8.14 13.40 -19.97
N THR A 14 -9.31 13.89 -19.53
CA THR A 14 -9.83 13.56 -18.20
C THR A 14 -10.15 12.07 -18.02
N TYR A 15 -10.68 11.41 -19.05
CA TYR A 15 -10.90 9.96 -19.03
C TYR A 15 -9.59 9.19 -18.95
N ALA A 16 -8.56 9.62 -19.70
CA ALA A 16 -7.23 9.03 -19.61
C ALA A 16 -6.62 9.19 -18.20
N PHE A 17 -6.78 10.36 -17.56
CA PHE A 17 -6.32 10.59 -16.19
C PHE A 17 -7.06 9.75 -15.16
N LEU A 18 -8.39 9.60 -15.28
CA LEU A 18 -9.19 8.72 -14.43
C LEU A 18 -8.78 7.26 -14.57
N ALA A 19 -8.58 6.79 -15.80
CA ALA A 19 -8.11 5.43 -16.08
C ALA A 19 -6.71 5.19 -15.50
N LEU A 20 -5.78 6.14 -15.69
CA LEU A 20 -4.43 6.05 -15.13
C LEU A 20 -4.46 6.02 -13.60
N ASN A 21 -5.29 6.87 -12.98
CA ASN A 21 -5.48 6.91 -11.53
C ASN A 21 -5.97 5.56 -10.98
N ALA A 22 -6.99 4.99 -11.64
CA ALA A 22 -7.52 3.68 -11.28
C ALA A 22 -6.47 2.56 -11.41
N LEU A 23 -5.71 2.55 -12.51
CA LEU A 23 -4.64 1.57 -12.75
C LEU A 23 -3.52 1.67 -11.71
N LEU A 24 -3.10 2.89 -11.35
CA LEU A 24 -2.12 3.12 -10.29
C LEU A 24 -2.65 2.60 -8.94
N GLY A 25 -3.91 2.87 -8.61
CA GLY A 25 -4.56 2.35 -7.41
C GLY A 25 -4.52 0.82 -7.34
N VAL A 26 -4.94 0.15 -8.42
CA VAL A 26 -4.92 -1.31 -8.53
C VAL A 26 -3.50 -1.87 -8.44
N TYR A 27 -2.52 -1.23 -9.09
CA TYR A 27 -1.12 -1.62 -9.02
C TYR A 27 -0.60 -1.61 -7.57
N PHE A 28 -0.81 -0.51 -6.84
CA PHE A 28 -0.36 -0.43 -5.44
C PHE A 28 -1.08 -1.44 -4.55
N VAL A 29 -2.37 -1.68 -4.77
CA VAL A 29 -3.13 -2.73 -4.05
C VAL A 29 -2.48 -4.10 -4.26
N ILE A 30 -2.20 -4.48 -5.51
CA ILE A 30 -1.60 -5.79 -5.83
C ILE A 30 -0.21 -5.91 -5.20
N VAL A 31 0.60 -4.85 -5.28
CA VAL A 31 1.95 -4.84 -4.72
C VAL A 31 1.92 -4.96 -3.21
N VAL A 32 1.08 -4.20 -2.50
CA VAL A 32 0.96 -4.28 -1.04
C VAL A 32 0.41 -5.63 -0.61
N TRP A 33 -0.61 -6.13 -1.30
CA TRP A 33 -1.19 -7.44 -1.02
C TRP A 33 -0.15 -8.55 -1.15
N ARG A 34 0.56 -8.60 -2.28
CA ARG A 34 1.61 -9.58 -2.55
C ARG A 34 2.74 -9.46 -1.53
N ARG A 35 3.19 -8.25 -1.23
CA ARG A 35 4.27 -7.99 -0.26
C ARG A 35 3.87 -8.44 1.14
N THR A 36 2.69 -8.06 1.61
CA THR A 36 2.15 -8.50 2.91
C THR A 36 2.02 -10.01 2.98
N SER A 37 1.57 -10.65 1.90
CA SER A 37 1.44 -12.11 1.82
C SER A 37 2.79 -12.85 1.80
N GLN A 38 3.85 -12.24 1.27
CA GLN A 38 5.19 -12.83 1.25
C GLN A 38 5.91 -12.69 2.60
N LEU A 39 5.64 -11.61 3.33
CA LEU A 39 6.29 -11.32 4.61
C LEU A 39 5.70 -12.12 5.78
N ARG A 40 4.43 -12.54 5.69
CA ARG A 40 3.72 -13.29 6.73
C ARG A 40 3.98 -14.79 6.63
N PHE A 41 4.05 -15.46 7.78
CA PHE A 41 3.93 -16.91 7.83
C PHE A 41 2.54 -17.34 7.32
N ARG A 42 2.51 -18.46 6.58
CA ARG A 42 1.25 -19.04 6.08
C ARG A 42 0.41 -19.64 7.21
N SER A 43 1.05 -20.14 8.27
CA SER A 43 0.43 -20.77 9.43
C SER A 43 1.22 -20.41 10.69
N ASP A 44 0.50 -20.20 11.79
CA ASP A 44 1.08 -19.94 13.12
C ASP A 44 1.99 -21.12 13.55
N GLU A 45 1.66 -22.35 13.15
CA GLU A 45 2.48 -23.54 13.43
C GLU A 45 3.87 -23.48 12.75
N SER A 46 3.95 -22.89 11.56
CA SER A 46 5.24 -22.73 10.88
C SER A 46 6.09 -21.62 11.51
N GLU A 47 5.46 -20.59 12.05
CA GLU A 47 6.14 -19.53 12.80
C GLU A 47 6.69 -20.09 14.10
N GLU A 48 5.89 -20.88 14.83
CA GLU A 48 6.31 -21.52 16.07
C GLU A 48 7.47 -22.50 15.86
N LYS A 49 7.39 -23.38 14.85
CA LYS A 49 8.48 -24.30 14.50
C LYS A 49 9.79 -23.55 14.21
N PHE A 50 9.72 -22.46 13.45
CA PHE A 50 10.88 -21.64 13.15
C PHE A 50 11.48 -21.01 14.42
N ILE A 51 10.65 -20.43 15.30
CA ILE A 51 11.12 -19.82 16.56
C ILE A 51 11.76 -20.88 17.45
N THR A 52 11.14 -22.05 17.60
CA THR A 52 11.70 -23.15 18.41
C THR A 52 13.04 -23.64 17.87
N GLU A 53 13.14 -23.87 16.55
CA GLU A 53 14.39 -24.31 15.91
C GLU A 53 15.47 -23.24 16.05
N PHE A 54 15.16 -21.97 15.77
CA PHE A 54 16.08 -20.85 15.94
C PHE A 54 16.60 -20.72 17.37
N ASN A 55 15.69 -20.73 18.36
CA ASN A 55 16.07 -20.63 19.77
C ASN A 55 16.95 -21.82 20.20
N SER A 56 16.67 -23.03 19.70
CA SER A 56 17.51 -24.20 20.01
C SER A 56 18.95 -24.06 19.49
N LEU A 57 19.13 -23.50 18.29
CA LEU A 57 20.45 -23.27 17.69
C LEU A 57 21.21 -22.16 18.43
N VAL A 58 20.52 -21.09 18.81
CA VAL A 58 21.10 -20.00 19.61
C VAL A 58 21.55 -20.50 20.99
N SER A 59 20.73 -21.29 21.69
CA SER A 59 21.09 -21.89 22.97
C SER A 59 22.27 -22.87 22.84
N ALA A 60 22.35 -23.61 21.74
CA ALA A 60 23.49 -24.48 21.42
C ALA A 60 24.76 -23.72 21.01
N HIS A 61 24.72 -22.38 20.95
CA HIS A 61 25.80 -21.52 20.46
C HIS A 61 26.22 -21.80 19.00
N ASP A 62 25.37 -22.49 18.23
CA ASP A 62 25.59 -22.77 16.82
C ASP A 62 24.99 -21.64 15.96
N TYR A 63 25.68 -20.50 15.99
CA TYR A 63 25.26 -19.30 15.25
C TYR A 63 25.42 -19.48 13.73
N GLU A 64 26.30 -20.37 13.27
CA GLU A 64 26.50 -20.61 11.84
C GLU A 64 25.28 -21.30 11.23
N SER A 65 24.76 -22.34 11.91
CA SER A 65 23.52 -22.99 11.50
C SER A 65 22.31 -22.07 11.64
N ALA A 66 22.25 -21.24 12.69
CA ALA A 66 21.17 -20.26 12.86
C ALA A 66 21.14 -19.21 11.73
N MET A 67 22.30 -18.75 11.25
CA MET A 67 22.39 -17.86 10.10
C MET A 67 21.93 -18.56 8.82
N LYS A 68 22.36 -19.81 8.57
CA LYS A 68 21.92 -20.60 7.41
C LYS A 68 20.40 -20.80 7.39
N LEU A 69 19.79 -21.08 8.55
CA LEU A 69 18.33 -21.22 8.66
C LEU A 69 17.60 -19.94 8.21
N CYS A 70 18.17 -18.77 8.49
CA CYS A 70 17.56 -17.49 8.15
C CYS A 70 17.85 -17.02 6.72
N ASP A 71 18.97 -17.43 6.13
CA ASP A 71 19.41 -16.98 4.80
C ASP A 71 18.48 -17.45 3.66
N TYR A 72 17.83 -18.61 3.84
CA TYR A 72 16.91 -19.17 2.83
C TYR A 72 15.47 -18.64 2.91
N ASP A 73 15.11 -17.83 3.91
CA ASP A 73 13.72 -17.39 4.11
C ASP A 73 13.52 -15.88 3.90
N PHE A 74 12.66 -15.54 2.94
CA PHE A 74 12.30 -14.16 2.58
C PHE A 74 11.29 -13.51 3.54
N ARG A 75 10.84 -14.23 4.58
CA ARG A 75 9.89 -13.72 5.58
C ARG A 75 10.50 -12.63 6.45
N ALA A 76 9.60 -11.88 7.10
CA ALA A 76 10.00 -10.78 7.96
C ALA A 76 10.79 -11.24 9.21
N LEU A 77 10.35 -12.31 9.89
CA LEU A 77 10.98 -12.76 11.13
C LEU A 77 12.42 -13.31 10.93
N PRO A 78 12.72 -14.18 9.96
CA PRO A 78 14.09 -14.65 9.70
C PRO A 78 15.04 -13.51 9.32
N ARG A 79 14.55 -12.53 8.57
CA ARG A 79 15.32 -11.32 8.26
C ARG A 79 15.66 -10.49 9.51
N LEU A 80 14.75 -10.41 10.47
CA LEU A 80 15.03 -9.77 11.76
C LEU A 80 16.02 -10.59 12.61
N CYS A 81 15.92 -11.92 12.56
CA CYS A 81 16.86 -12.83 13.22
C CYS A 81 18.30 -12.64 12.71
N MET A 82 18.50 -12.44 11.40
CA MET A 82 19.82 -12.12 10.84
C MET A 82 20.42 -10.84 11.44
N ILE A 83 19.58 -9.81 11.64
CA ILE A 83 20.03 -8.53 12.24
C ILE A 83 20.41 -8.75 13.71
N ILE A 84 19.64 -9.57 14.43
CA ILE A 84 19.93 -9.94 15.83
C ILE A 84 21.26 -10.68 15.93
N LEU A 85 21.47 -11.71 15.10
CA LEU A 85 22.72 -12.50 15.08
C LEU A 85 23.94 -11.66 14.69
N GLY A 86 23.77 -10.67 13.81
CA GLY A 86 24.81 -9.72 13.43
C GLY A 86 25.20 -8.74 14.55
N ASN A 87 24.32 -8.50 15.52
CA ASN A 87 24.56 -7.59 16.66
C ASN A 87 24.66 -8.34 18.00
N ARG A 88 24.90 -9.66 17.97
CA ARG A 88 24.85 -10.55 19.15
C ARG A 88 25.77 -10.15 20.32
N ASP A 89 26.87 -9.45 20.05
CA ASP A 89 27.84 -9.04 21.07
C ASP A 89 27.41 -7.77 21.82
N SER A 90 26.27 -7.17 21.43
CA SER A 90 25.70 -5.98 22.05
C SER A 90 24.80 -6.34 23.24
N SER A 91 24.54 -5.38 24.13
CA SER A 91 23.57 -5.58 25.22
C SER A 91 22.18 -5.93 24.67
N TYR A 92 21.41 -6.76 25.37
CA TYR A 92 20.02 -7.10 25.09
C TYR A 92 19.17 -5.87 24.75
N ARG A 93 19.38 -4.75 25.46
CA ARG A 93 18.67 -3.49 25.18
C ARG A 93 18.98 -2.97 23.78
N GLN A 94 20.25 -3.00 23.38
CA GLN A 94 20.69 -2.55 22.06
C GLN A 94 20.17 -3.49 20.96
N ILE A 95 20.28 -4.81 21.14
CA ILE A 95 19.78 -5.80 20.18
C ILE A 95 18.27 -5.63 19.96
N ARG A 96 17.50 -5.53 21.05
CA ARG A 96 16.04 -5.31 20.99
C ARG A 96 15.71 -4.01 20.25
N GLN A 97 16.44 -2.93 20.54
CA GLN A 97 16.21 -1.64 19.90
C GLN A 97 16.54 -1.70 18.40
N VAL A 98 17.70 -2.26 18.03
CA VAL A 98 18.11 -2.39 16.63
C VAL A 98 17.12 -3.26 15.84
N ALA A 99 16.65 -4.37 16.42
CA ALA A 99 15.68 -5.23 15.77
C ALA A 99 14.31 -4.55 15.60
N ALA A 100 13.83 -3.85 16.63
CA ALA A 100 12.57 -3.09 16.57
C ALA A 100 12.65 -1.94 15.56
N ASP A 101 13.74 -1.17 15.57
CA ASP A 101 13.98 -0.08 14.60
C ASP A 101 14.06 -0.62 13.18
N SER A 102 14.71 -1.77 12.98
CA SER A 102 14.81 -2.43 11.67
C SER A 102 13.45 -2.93 11.17
N MET A 103 12.64 -3.52 12.05
CA MET A 103 11.26 -3.90 11.74
C MET A 103 10.45 -2.69 11.28
N GLN A 104 10.53 -1.59 12.04
CA GLN A 104 9.79 -0.37 11.72
C GLN A 104 10.24 0.23 10.39
N ARG A 105 11.55 0.37 10.18
CA ARG A 105 12.10 1.05 8.99
C ARG A 105 12.01 0.21 7.72
N HIS A 106 12.29 -1.08 7.78
CA HIS A 106 12.43 -1.90 6.57
C HIS A 106 11.18 -2.71 6.21
N ILE A 107 10.26 -2.90 7.15
CA ILE A 107 9.05 -3.70 6.93
C ILE A 107 7.82 -2.79 7.00
N VAL A 108 7.59 -2.14 8.16
CA VAL A 108 6.37 -1.37 8.39
C VAL A 108 6.33 -0.11 7.51
N ALA A 109 7.38 0.70 7.51
CA ALA A 109 7.42 1.95 6.77
C ALA A 109 7.29 1.76 5.24
N ASP A 110 7.87 0.71 4.65
CA ASP A 110 7.71 0.39 3.22
C ASP A 110 6.25 0.05 2.87
N LEU A 111 5.56 -0.69 3.74
CA LEU A 111 4.14 -1.00 3.58
C LEU A 111 3.27 0.25 3.77
N GLU A 112 3.52 1.04 4.82
CA GLU A 112 2.79 2.29 5.09
C GLU A 112 2.95 3.31 3.97
N HIS A 113 4.16 3.46 3.41
CA HIS A 113 4.39 4.35 2.27
C HIS A 113 3.51 3.98 1.07
N ARG A 114 3.39 2.69 0.76
CA ARG A 114 2.56 2.20 -0.34
C ARG A 114 1.06 2.34 -0.04
N LEU A 115 0.64 2.15 1.21
CA LEU A 115 -0.75 2.44 1.64
C LEU A 115 -1.09 3.93 1.48
N SER A 116 -0.14 4.81 1.75
CA SER A 116 -0.29 6.27 1.56
C SER A 116 -0.53 6.63 0.09
N TRP A 117 0.15 5.95 -0.85
CA TRP A 117 -0.13 6.10 -2.29
C TRP A 117 -1.55 5.70 -2.65
N ILE A 118 -2.05 4.57 -2.12
CA ILE A 118 -3.45 4.14 -2.33
C ILE A 118 -4.41 5.20 -1.78
N ALA A 119 -4.16 5.73 -0.58
CA ALA A 119 -4.95 6.80 0.01
C ALA A 119 -4.95 8.07 -0.84
N THR A 120 -3.83 8.39 -1.48
CA THR A 120 -3.70 9.52 -2.40
C THR A 120 -4.56 9.32 -3.65
N VAL A 121 -4.51 8.12 -4.26
CA VAL A 121 -5.36 7.75 -5.40
C VAL A 121 -6.84 7.91 -5.03
N ILE A 122 -7.28 7.35 -3.90
CA ILE A 122 -8.67 7.45 -3.42
C ILE A 122 -9.13 8.90 -3.28
N LYS A 123 -8.27 9.78 -2.74
CA LYS A 123 -8.61 11.21 -2.58
C LYS A 123 -8.62 11.94 -3.92
N SER A 124 -7.71 11.60 -4.82
CA SER A 124 -7.59 12.27 -6.13
C SER A 124 -8.67 11.87 -7.13
N GLY A 125 -9.16 10.62 -7.11
CA GLY A 125 -10.17 10.12 -8.07
C GLY A 125 -11.44 10.97 -8.14
N PRO A 126 -12.13 11.26 -7.02
CA PRO A 126 -13.33 12.10 -7.01
C PRO A 126 -13.03 13.54 -7.40
N LEU A 127 -11.84 14.06 -7.05
CA LEU A 127 -11.41 15.41 -7.44
C LEU A 127 -11.18 15.51 -8.96
N LEU A 128 -10.61 14.47 -9.57
CA LEU A 128 -10.47 14.37 -11.03
C LEU A 128 -11.84 14.26 -11.71
N GLY A 129 -12.76 13.48 -11.14
CA GLY A 129 -14.14 13.37 -11.63
C GLY A 129 -14.88 14.71 -11.59
N LEU A 130 -14.75 15.44 -10.48
CA LEU A 130 -15.30 16.80 -10.31
C LEU A 130 -14.67 17.77 -11.32
N PHE A 131 -13.35 17.70 -11.50
CA PHE A 131 -12.67 18.52 -12.50
C PHE A 131 -13.22 18.28 -13.91
N GLY A 132 -13.46 17.02 -14.29
CA GLY A 132 -14.11 16.67 -15.55
C GLY A 132 -15.53 17.23 -15.67
N THR A 133 -16.33 17.24 -14.58
CA THR A 133 -17.65 17.92 -14.64
C THR A 133 -17.54 19.41 -14.91
N VAL A 134 -16.56 20.09 -14.29
CA VAL A 134 -16.36 21.52 -14.52
C VAL A 134 -16.02 21.79 -15.98
N LEU A 135 -15.14 20.96 -16.56
CA LEU A 135 -14.76 21.08 -17.98
C LEU A 135 -15.94 20.81 -18.93
N GLY A 136 -16.72 19.76 -18.70
CA GLY A 136 -17.89 19.46 -19.52
C GLY A 136 -18.96 20.54 -19.44
N MET A 137 -19.23 21.08 -18.25
CA MET A 137 -20.14 22.22 -18.09
C MET A 137 -19.61 23.48 -18.81
N MET A 138 -18.29 23.74 -18.77
CA MET A 138 -17.68 24.85 -19.52
C MET A 138 -17.86 24.69 -21.03
N ALA A 139 -17.73 23.46 -21.57
CA ALA A 139 -17.94 23.16 -22.98
C ALA A 139 -19.41 23.43 -23.39
N ALA A 140 -20.36 22.94 -22.60
CA ALA A 140 -21.79 23.12 -22.81
C ALA A 140 -22.19 24.60 -22.86
N PHE A 141 -21.72 25.41 -21.90
CA PHE A 141 -22.01 26.84 -21.88
C PHE A 141 -21.28 27.62 -22.98
N ALA A 142 -20.07 27.21 -23.37
CA ALA A 142 -19.34 27.85 -24.46
C ALA A 142 -20.11 27.77 -25.78
N ARG A 143 -20.79 26.65 -26.06
CA ARG A 143 -21.63 26.49 -27.27
C ARG A 143 -22.82 27.44 -27.28
N ILE A 144 -23.50 27.60 -26.15
CA ILE A 144 -24.59 28.57 -26.00
C ILE A 144 -24.10 30.00 -26.29
N GLY A 145 -22.90 30.35 -25.83
CA GLY A 145 -22.30 31.68 -26.02
C GLY A 145 -21.93 32.03 -27.46
N THR A 146 -21.92 31.06 -28.39
CA THR A 146 -21.58 31.32 -29.81
C THR A 146 -22.72 31.90 -30.65
N GLY A 147 -23.95 31.97 -30.10
CA GLY A 147 -25.09 32.61 -30.78
C GLY A 147 -25.74 31.77 -31.89
N GLU A 148 -25.26 30.56 -32.17
CA GLU A 148 -25.96 29.60 -33.03
C GLU A 148 -27.19 29.02 -32.31
N LYS A 149 -28.24 28.64 -33.06
CA LYS A 149 -29.39 27.90 -32.52
C LYS A 149 -28.93 26.49 -32.09
N VAL A 150 -28.41 26.37 -30.88
CA VAL A 150 -28.06 25.07 -30.28
C VAL A 150 -29.33 24.35 -29.87
N GLN A 151 -29.47 23.07 -30.28
CA GLN A 151 -30.60 22.25 -29.84
C GLN A 151 -30.43 21.86 -28.36
N PRO A 152 -31.48 21.95 -27.52
CA PRO A 152 -31.40 21.56 -26.11
C PRO A 152 -30.92 20.12 -25.87
N SER A 153 -31.21 19.21 -26.82
CA SER A 153 -30.75 17.81 -26.78
C SER A 153 -29.23 17.69 -26.75
N GLN A 154 -28.52 18.50 -27.52
CA GLN A 154 -27.05 18.46 -27.58
C GLN A 154 -26.41 18.94 -26.27
N ILE A 155 -27.00 19.96 -25.65
CA ILE A 155 -26.53 20.48 -24.36
C ILE A 155 -26.75 19.43 -23.26
N ALA A 156 -27.91 18.76 -23.26
CA ALA A 156 -28.20 17.71 -22.30
C ALA A 156 -27.24 16.51 -22.42
N GLU A 157 -26.80 16.18 -23.63
CA GLU A 157 -25.79 15.14 -23.88
C GLU A 157 -24.45 15.50 -23.24
N GLU A 158 -23.93 16.71 -23.49
CA GLU A 158 -22.64 17.19 -22.92
C GLU A 158 -22.68 17.22 -21.38
N ILE A 159 -23.79 17.66 -20.78
CA ILE A 159 -23.98 17.64 -19.32
C ILE A 159 -24.03 16.21 -18.78
N SER A 160 -24.67 15.28 -19.51
CA SER A 160 -24.75 13.87 -19.09
C SER A 160 -23.36 13.22 -19.05
N ILE A 161 -22.55 13.47 -20.08
CA ILE A 161 -21.17 12.97 -20.17
C ILE A 161 -20.31 13.51 -19.01
N ALA A 162 -20.47 14.81 -18.70
CA ALA A 162 -19.84 15.45 -17.54
C ALA A 162 -20.18 14.72 -16.23
N LEU A 163 -21.47 14.44 -15.98
CA LEU A 163 -21.92 13.75 -14.77
C LEU A 163 -21.37 12.32 -14.66
N ILE A 164 -21.27 11.61 -15.79
CA ILE A 164 -20.67 10.26 -15.85
C ILE A 164 -19.20 10.29 -15.41
N CYS A 165 -18.45 11.34 -15.74
CA CYS A 165 -17.07 11.51 -15.30
C CYS A 165 -16.93 11.51 -13.76
N THR A 166 -17.81 12.22 -13.06
CA THR A 166 -17.84 12.18 -11.58
C THR A 166 -18.25 10.81 -11.06
N ALA A 167 -19.26 10.19 -11.67
CA ALA A 167 -19.70 8.85 -11.28
C ALA A 167 -18.55 7.84 -11.38
N MET A 168 -17.70 7.92 -12.42
CA MET A 168 -16.52 7.06 -12.57
C MET A 168 -15.43 7.35 -11.53
N GLY A 169 -15.17 8.61 -11.20
CA GLY A 169 -14.25 8.98 -10.13
C GLY A 169 -14.66 8.41 -8.76
N LEU A 170 -15.96 8.41 -8.47
CA LEU A 170 -16.51 7.79 -7.26
C LEU A 170 -16.49 6.25 -7.33
N ALA A 171 -16.86 5.69 -8.49
CA ALA A 171 -16.89 4.24 -8.71
C ALA A 171 -15.51 3.59 -8.54
N THR A 172 -14.42 4.32 -8.79
CA THR A 172 -13.05 3.87 -8.55
C THR A 172 -12.63 4.06 -7.09
N ALA A 173 -12.93 5.22 -6.50
CA ALA A 173 -12.50 5.58 -5.14
C ALA A 173 -13.18 4.73 -4.04
N ILE A 174 -14.47 4.43 -4.18
CA ILE A 174 -15.24 3.71 -3.14
C ILE A 174 -14.67 2.30 -2.90
N PRO A 175 -14.52 1.43 -3.92
CA PRO A 175 -13.93 0.09 -3.72
C PRO A 175 -12.50 0.16 -3.21
N LEU A 176 -11.68 1.08 -3.73
CA LEU A 176 -10.30 1.27 -3.26
C LEU A 176 -10.26 1.62 -1.77
N GLY A 177 -11.22 2.40 -1.25
CA GLY A 177 -11.32 2.74 0.17
C GLY A 177 -11.55 1.52 1.08
N TYR A 178 -12.43 0.60 0.66
CA TYR A 178 -12.63 -0.67 1.38
C TYR A 178 -11.37 -1.53 1.37
N ILE A 179 -10.70 -1.62 0.22
CA ILE A 179 -9.47 -2.40 0.07
C ILE A 179 -8.35 -1.80 0.92
N LEU A 180 -8.16 -0.48 0.92
CA LEU A 180 -7.20 0.21 1.76
C LEU A 180 -7.42 -0.12 3.23
N SER A 181 -8.66 -0.03 3.71
CA SER A 181 -9.00 -0.36 5.09
C SER A 181 -8.65 -1.80 5.44
N ASN A 182 -8.94 -2.75 4.55
CA ASN A 182 -8.58 -4.16 4.73
C ASN A 182 -7.06 -4.36 4.78
N LEU A 183 -6.31 -3.73 3.87
CA LEU A 183 -4.86 -3.82 3.80
C LEU A 183 -4.20 -3.21 5.04
N THR A 184 -4.66 -2.05 5.52
CA THR A 184 -4.16 -1.42 6.74
C THR A 184 -4.32 -2.34 7.95
N ILE A 185 -5.48 -3.00 8.09
CA ILE A 185 -5.72 -3.99 9.15
C ILE A 185 -4.73 -5.16 9.02
N ARG A 186 -4.45 -5.65 7.81
CA ARG A 186 -3.50 -6.74 7.59
C ARG A 186 -2.06 -6.35 7.94
N VAL A 187 -1.62 -5.16 7.56
CA VAL A 187 -0.28 -4.65 7.88
C VAL A 187 -0.12 -4.50 9.40
N ARG A 188 -1.15 -3.96 10.08
CA ARG A 188 -1.14 -3.86 11.54
C ARG A 188 -1.05 -5.23 12.23
N ARG A 189 -1.84 -6.22 11.78
CA ARG A 189 -1.75 -7.59 12.31
C ARG A 189 -0.37 -8.21 12.08
N LEU A 190 0.25 -7.96 10.93
CA LEU A 190 1.61 -8.40 10.65
C LEU A 190 2.60 -7.75 11.62
N GLN A 191 2.49 -6.45 11.87
CA GLN A 191 3.36 -5.74 12.83
C GLN A 191 3.20 -6.29 14.26
N GLU A 192 1.97 -6.56 14.70
CA GLU A 192 1.68 -7.14 16.01
C GLU A 192 2.27 -8.56 16.15
N SER A 193 2.08 -9.42 15.14
CA SER A 193 2.69 -10.77 15.10
C SER A 193 4.21 -10.72 15.09
N LEU A 194 4.83 -9.86 14.28
CA LEU A 194 6.28 -9.70 14.25
C LEU A 194 6.84 -9.18 15.58
N GLY A 195 6.13 -8.27 16.25
CA GLY A 195 6.52 -7.81 17.58
C GLY A 195 6.49 -8.93 18.62
N ALA A 196 5.46 -9.78 18.58
CA ALA A 196 5.36 -10.95 19.46
C ALA A 196 6.43 -12.01 19.15
N GLY A 197 6.65 -12.33 17.87
CA GLY A 197 7.70 -13.26 17.43
C GLY A 197 9.10 -12.76 17.80
N LEU A 198 9.37 -11.47 17.61
CA LEU A 198 10.63 -10.85 18.01
C LEU A 198 10.88 -10.96 19.51
N ALA A 199 9.86 -10.77 20.35
CA ALA A 199 10.00 -10.92 21.79
C ALA A 199 10.39 -12.35 22.20
N ARG A 200 9.83 -13.37 21.54
CA ARG A 200 10.16 -14.79 21.77
C ARG A 200 11.56 -15.17 21.28
N VAL A 201 11.99 -14.61 20.16
CA VAL A 201 13.34 -14.82 19.59
C VAL A 201 14.43 -14.17 20.46
N LEU A 202 14.10 -13.09 21.16
CA LEU A 202 15.03 -12.38 22.03
C LEU A 202 15.14 -12.98 23.44
N GLU A 203 14.28 -13.93 23.81
CA GLU A 203 14.24 -14.54 25.14
C GLU A 203 15.58 -15.18 25.55
N PRO A 204 16.27 -15.98 24.71
CA PRO A 204 17.57 -16.56 25.07
C PRO A 204 18.66 -15.51 25.34
N PHE A 205 18.62 -14.37 24.63
CA PHE A 205 19.60 -13.29 24.81
C PHE A 205 19.38 -12.53 26.13
N ARG A 206 18.15 -12.55 26.67
CA ARG A 206 17.84 -11.94 27.96
C ARG A 206 18.40 -12.76 29.12
N GLU A 207 18.35 -14.09 29.03
CA GLU A 207 18.82 -15.00 30.08
C GLU A 207 20.34 -15.01 30.22
N VAL A 208 21.08 -14.69 29.16
CA VAL A 208 22.55 -14.59 29.19
C VAL A 208 23.06 -13.34 29.90
N GLU A 209 22.25 -12.26 29.95
CA GLU A 209 22.61 -10.99 30.61
C GLU A 209 22.08 -10.88 32.06
N SER A 210 21.26 -11.85 32.52
CA SER A 210 20.73 -11.93 33.89
C SER A 210 21.57 -12.81 34.80
#